data_AF-A0A9E0ZCY8-F1
#
_entry.id   AF-A0A9E0ZCY8-F1
#
_cell.length_a   1.000
_cell.length_b   1.000
_cell.length_c   1.000
_cell.angle_alpha   90.00
_cell.angle_beta   90.00
_cell.angle_gamma   90.00
#
_symmetry.space_group_name_H-M   'P 1'
#
loop_
_entity.id
_entity.type
_entity.pdbx_description
1 polymer ?
#
loop_
_entity_poly.entity_id
_entity_poly.type
_entity_poly.pdbx_seq_one_letter_code
_entity_poly.pdbx_strand_id
1 'polypeptide(L)'
;MEEQRTLTLDFVKSLMEPSYTLVWTDYNDNLDNHLDIIRKCLDRRNCDCLWEKVDEWYGDAEWMAVREIIDKLKKECFVFNDFDEEVVDAFFDEHEDAIRDEIYSRNDSDVVKDLIRHTDDIPIRVEMLSDYDCINSNWFESQGGYSYEESYFGDMVDCLNLNPAQVKKLLTSHGYKVYGRFPNRKSRNGKEQVSYEQFYEELINSCCGANLLTYIGKVSLKKLYDADFSLKEVIIPKGNCCGLFSSTYGGGSLLEMELKQDVKLKLEVKGCNGFRFRLDDERSKYDCSIQHVYGVDDSFFNNTVSIVS
;
A
#
# COMPACT_ATOMS: atom_id res chain seq x y z
N MET A 1 -27.68 57.24 21.60
CA MET A 1 -26.80 57.28 20.43
C MET A 1 -26.61 55.83 20.07
N GLU A 2 -27.48 55.28 19.23
CA GLU A 2 -27.29 53.93 18.71
C GLU A 2 -26.06 54.01 17.81
N GLU A 3 -24.99 53.32 18.18
CA GLU A 3 -23.89 53.07 17.26
C GLU A 3 -24.51 52.39 16.05
N GLN A 4 -24.53 53.07 14.91
CA GLN A 4 -24.80 52.42 13.63
C GLN A 4 -23.72 51.36 13.45
N ARG A 5 -24.05 50.11 13.80
CA ARG A 5 -23.19 48.97 13.53
C ARG A 5 -22.94 48.97 12.03
N THR A 6 -21.68 49.06 11.65
CA THR A 6 -21.27 49.00 10.26
C THR A 6 -20.96 47.55 9.96
N LEU A 7 -21.53 47.01 8.88
CA LEU A 7 -21.22 45.64 8.45
C LEU A 7 -19.75 45.63 8.02
N THR A 8 -18.94 44.84 8.73
CA THR A 8 -17.50 44.76 8.54
C THR A 8 -17.07 43.30 8.60
N LEU A 9 -15.92 42.97 8.01
CA LEU A 9 -15.38 41.62 8.05
C LEU A 9 -15.14 41.15 9.49
N ASP A 10 -14.61 42.01 10.36
CA ASP A 10 -14.38 41.68 11.77
C ASP A 10 -15.69 41.37 12.50
N PHE A 11 -16.77 42.08 12.18
CA PHE A 11 -18.08 41.77 12.72
C PHE A 11 -18.58 40.40 12.26
N VAL A 12 -18.51 40.09 10.96
CA VAL A 12 -18.91 38.76 10.43
C VAL A 12 -18.05 37.64 11.05
N LYS A 13 -16.74 37.85 11.17
CA LYS A 13 -15.82 36.91 11.83
C LYS A 13 -16.14 36.67 13.30
N SER A 14 -16.74 37.66 13.97
CA SER A 14 -17.17 37.55 15.38
C SER A 14 -18.45 36.73 15.56
N LEU A 15 -19.26 36.58 14.51
CA LEU A 15 -20.45 35.72 14.49
C LEU A 15 -20.11 34.25 14.18
N MET A 16 -18.99 34.02 13.49
CA MET A 16 -18.55 32.67 13.14
C MET A 16 -18.16 31.85 14.36
N GLU A 17 -18.49 30.55 14.33
CA GLU A 17 -18.08 29.55 15.30
C GLU A 17 -16.55 29.40 15.34
N PRO A 18 -15.96 28.99 16.47
CA PRO A 18 -14.52 28.82 16.59
C PRO A 18 -13.97 27.68 15.73
N SER A 19 -14.79 26.68 15.39
CA SER A 19 -14.43 25.52 14.57
C SER A 19 -15.62 25.03 13.76
N TYR A 20 -15.37 24.52 12.56
CA TYR A 20 -16.37 23.91 11.69
C TYR A 20 -15.92 22.53 11.23
N THR A 21 -16.76 21.53 11.42
CA THR A 21 -16.59 20.23 10.77
C THR A 21 -17.36 20.27 9.44
N LEU A 22 -16.67 20.59 8.35
CA LEU A 22 -17.31 20.75 7.03
C LEU A 22 -17.75 19.41 6.43
N VAL A 23 -16.95 18.37 6.65
CA VAL A 23 -17.25 17.01 6.20
C VAL A 23 -17.21 16.06 7.39
N TRP A 24 -18.23 15.22 7.50
CA TRP A 24 -18.28 14.14 8.50
C TRP A 24 -17.93 12.81 7.84
N THR A 25 -16.92 12.14 8.37
CA THR A 25 -16.57 10.75 8.03
C THR A 25 -16.73 9.86 9.25
N ASP A 26 -17.24 8.65 9.05
CA ASP A 26 -17.32 7.62 10.07
C ASP A 26 -16.50 6.38 9.70
N TYR A 27 -16.57 5.33 10.53
CA TYR A 27 -15.77 4.12 10.35
C TYR A 27 -16.11 3.30 9.09
N ASN A 28 -17.24 3.59 8.43
CA ASN A 28 -17.60 2.99 7.14
C ASN A 28 -16.93 3.72 5.96
N ASP A 29 -16.47 4.96 6.18
CA ASP A 29 -15.68 5.70 5.20
C ASP A 29 -14.22 5.23 5.27
N ASN A 30 -13.86 4.30 4.37
CA ASN A 30 -12.52 3.71 4.30
C ASN A 30 -12.08 3.44 2.85
N LEU A 31 -10.84 2.98 2.67
CA LEU A 31 -10.22 2.73 1.36
C LEU A 31 -10.08 1.24 1.03
N ASP A 32 -10.72 0.34 1.79
CA ASP A 32 -10.59 -1.12 1.61
C ASP A 32 -11.02 -1.54 0.20
N ASN A 33 -12.04 -0.86 -0.34
CA ASN A 33 -12.57 -1.11 -1.68
C ASN A 33 -11.89 -0.31 -2.80
N HIS A 34 -10.86 0.45 -2.45
CA HIS A 34 -10.22 1.47 -3.29
C HIS A 34 -8.70 1.29 -3.43
N LEU A 35 -8.22 0.05 -3.32
CA LEU A 35 -6.80 -0.29 -3.51
C LEU A 35 -6.25 0.11 -4.90
N ASP A 36 -7.11 0.31 -5.90
CA ASP A 36 -6.69 0.82 -7.20
C ASP A 36 -6.16 2.26 -7.12
N ILE A 37 -6.68 3.08 -6.20
CA ILE A 37 -6.21 4.44 -5.93
C ILE A 37 -4.83 4.37 -5.26
N ILE A 38 -4.67 3.50 -4.27
CA ILE A 38 -3.40 3.30 -3.56
C ILE A 38 -2.32 2.79 -4.52
N ARG A 39 -2.68 1.88 -5.44
CA ARG A 39 -1.78 1.42 -6.52
C ARG A 39 -1.35 2.58 -7.41
N LYS A 40 -2.27 3.45 -7.83
CA LYS A 40 -1.92 4.64 -8.65
C LYS A 40 -0.97 5.58 -7.90
N CYS A 41 -1.16 5.76 -6.59
CA CYS A 41 -0.27 6.56 -5.75
C CYS A 41 1.14 5.96 -5.70
N LEU A 42 1.26 4.63 -5.54
CA LEU A 42 2.54 3.90 -5.59
C LEU A 42 3.23 4.00 -6.96
N ASP A 43 2.47 3.90 -8.05
CA ASP A 43 3.00 3.98 -9.41
C ASP A 43 3.51 5.40 -9.73
N ARG A 44 2.80 6.44 -9.26
CA ARG A 44 3.18 7.85 -9.44
C ARG A 44 4.20 8.35 -8.41
N ARG A 45 4.34 7.64 -7.29
CA ARG A 45 5.16 8.01 -6.12
C ARG A 45 4.76 9.36 -5.53
N ASN A 46 3.46 9.56 -5.39
CA ASN A 46 2.87 10.73 -4.74
C ASN A 46 1.44 10.43 -4.28
N CYS A 47 0.86 11.34 -3.49
CA CYS A 47 -0.50 11.23 -2.97
C CYS A 47 -1.59 11.92 -3.85
N ASP A 48 -1.25 12.48 -5.01
CA ASP A 48 -2.17 13.30 -5.82
C ASP A 48 -3.47 12.56 -6.16
N CYS A 49 -3.36 11.29 -6.57
CA CYS A 49 -4.54 10.48 -6.93
C CYS A 49 -5.51 10.26 -5.76
N LEU A 50 -5.00 10.24 -4.53
CA LEU A 50 -5.84 10.12 -3.34
C LEU A 50 -6.59 11.42 -3.10
N TRP A 51 -5.89 12.56 -3.17
CA TRP A 51 -6.49 13.89 -3.02
C TRP A 51 -7.55 14.18 -4.08
N GLU A 52 -7.25 13.90 -5.36
CA GLU A 52 -8.20 14.04 -6.47
C GLU A 52 -9.50 13.25 -6.21
N LYS A 53 -9.38 12.06 -5.62
CA LYS A 53 -10.55 11.20 -5.36
C LYS A 53 -11.33 11.62 -4.12
N VAL A 54 -10.66 12.10 -3.09
CA VAL A 54 -11.33 12.65 -1.92
C VAL A 54 -12.11 13.92 -2.28
N ASP A 55 -11.53 14.79 -3.11
CA ASP A 55 -12.23 15.96 -3.64
C ASP A 55 -13.46 15.56 -4.47
N GLU A 56 -13.34 14.54 -5.32
CA GLU A 56 -14.47 14.00 -6.10
C GLU A 56 -15.60 13.45 -5.21
N TRP A 57 -15.28 12.81 -4.08
CA TRP A 57 -16.28 12.19 -3.21
C TRP A 57 -16.93 13.16 -2.23
N TYR A 58 -16.14 14.10 -1.69
CA TYR A 58 -16.56 14.95 -0.57
C TYR A 58 -16.62 16.45 -0.91
N GLY A 59 -16.12 16.88 -2.07
CA GLY A 59 -16.09 18.29 -2.48
C GLY A 59 -17.47 18.92 -2.56
N ASP A 60 -18.48 18.20 -3.08
CA ASP A 60 -19.87 18.68 -3.09
C ASP A 60 -20.43 18.85 -1.67
N ALA A 61 -20.12 17.91 -0.76
CA ALA A 61 -20.58 17.97 0.63
C ALA A 61 -19.93 19.14 1.37
N GLU A 62 -18.61 19.32 1.19
CA GLU A 62 -17.87 20.45 1.74
C GLU A 62 -18.41 21.78 1.21
N TRP A 63 -18.65 21.88 -0.10
CA TRP A 63 -19.21 23.08 -0.74
C TRP A 63 -20.60 23.43 -0.19
N MET A 64 -21.46 22.42 -0.04
CA MET A 64 -22.80 22.61 0.55
C MET A 64 -22.71 23.06 2.01
N ALA A 65 -21.80 22.49 2.81
CA ALA A 65 -21.61 22.90 4.21
C ALA A 65 -21.17 24.37 4.33
N VAL A 66 -20.19 24.79 3.52
CA VAL A 66 -19.74 26.19 3.47
C VAL A 66 -20.89 27.12 3.07
N ARG A 67 -21.68 26.74 2.07
CA ARG A 67 -22.84 27.52 1.63
C ARG A 67 -23.89 27.66 2.73
N GLU A 68 -24.19 26.58 3.46
CA GLU A 68 -25.12 26.63 4.59
C GLU A 68 -24.62 27.52 5.73
N ILE A 69 -23.31 27.53 6.00
CA ILE A 69 -22.70 28.44 6.99
C ILE A 69 -22.86 29.89 6.54
N ILE A 70 -22.56 30.20 5.28
CA ILE A 70 -22.75 31.54 4.71
C ILE A 70 -24.21 31.99 4.81
N ASP A 71 -25.16 31.12 4.44
CA ASP A 71 -26.59 31.42 4.52
C ASP A 71 -27.06 31.68 5.97
N LYS A 72 -26.48 30.98 6.96
CA LYS A 72 -26.73 31.23 8.39
C LYS A 72 -26.14 32.57 8.83
N LEU A 73 -24.92 32.90 8.42
CA LEU A 73 -24.28 34.19 8.75
C LEU A 73 -25.05 35.37 8.13
N LYS A 74 -25.52 35.24 6.88
CA LYS A 74 -26.41 36.24 6.26
C LYS A 74 -27.67 36.43 7.09
N LYS A 75 -28.35 35.34 7.48
CA LYS A 75 -29.53 35.36 8.38
C LYS A 75 -29.24 36.02 9.72
N GLU A 76 -28.08 35.77 10.32
CA GLU A 76 -27.69 36.45 11.56
C GLU A 76 -27.51 37.95 11.40
N CYS A 77 -26.96 38.40 10.27
CA CYS A 77 -26.80 39.82 9.98
C CYS A 77 -28.15 40.53 9.81
N PHE A 78 -29.04 40.02 8.94
CA PHE A 78 -30.29 40.75 8.67
C PHE A 78 -31.39 40.52 9.74
N VAL A 79 -31.53 39.31 10.31
CA VAL A 79 -32.62 39.01 11.28
C VAL A 79 -32.29 39.46 12.69
N PHE A 80 -31.05 39.27 13.13
CA PHE A 80 -30.68 39.45 14.54
C PHE A 80 -29.88 40.73 14.79
N ASN A 81 -29.38 41.37 13.73
CA ASN A 81 -28.60 42.61 13.81
C ASN A 81 -29.17 43.77 12.99
N ASP A 82 -30.40 43.62 12.47
CA ASP A 82 -31.19 44.66 11.78
C ASP A 82 -30.46 45.34 10.60
N PHE A 83 -29.57 44.62 9.92
CA PHE A 83 -29.00 45.08 8.66
C PHE A 83 -30.00 44.91 7.50
N ASP A 84 -29.93 45.81 6.52
CA ASP A 84 -30.71 45.71 5.28
C ASP A 84 -30.26 44.51 4.44
N GLU A 85 -31.21 43.74 3.91
CA GLU A 85 -30.95 42.49 3.17
C GLU A 85 -30.08 42.74 1.91
N GLU A 86 -30.35 43.82 1.15
CA GLU A 86 -29.56 44.15 -0.04
C GLU A 86 -28.13 44.55 0.34
N VAL A 87 -27.96 45.24 1.47
CA VAL A 87 -26.62 45.60 2.00
C VAL A 87 -25.86 44.36 2.46
N VAL A 88 -26.52 43.41 3.11
CA VAL A 88 -25.91 42.14 3.53
C VAL A 88 -25.50 41.32 2.31
N ASP A 89 -26.38 41.17 1.32
CA ASP A 89 -26.07 40.39 0.13
C ASP A 89 -24.90 41.01 -0.66
N ALA A 90 -24.93 42.32 -0.91
CA ALA A 90 -23.84 43.00 -1.60
C ALA A 90 -22.49 42.87 -0.86
N PHE A 91 -22.50 42.94 0.47
CA PHE A 91 -21.29 42.77 1.29
C PHE A 91 -20.72 41.36 1.21
N PHE A 92 -21.57 40.33 1.32
CA PHE A 92 -21.13 38.94 1.23
C PHE A 92 -20.64 38.57 -0.17
N ASP A 93 -21.23 39.15 -1.22
CA ASP A 93 -20.76 38.96 -2.59
C ASP A 93 -19.41 39.66 -2.83
N GLU A 94 -19.19 40.86 -2.26
CA GLU A 94 -17.90 41.57 -2.34
C GLU A 94 -16.78 40.86 -1.56
N HIS A 95 -17.13 40.20 -0.45
CA HIS A 95 -16.19 39.57 0.47
C HIS A 95 -16.25 38.03 0.48
N GLU A 96 -16.81 37.42 -0.57
CA GLU A 96 -17.08 35.98 -0.64
C GLU A 96 -15.82 35.15 -0.35
N ASP A 97 -14.72 35.45 -1.04
CA ASP A 97 -13.43 34.75 -0.88
C ASP A 97 -12.89 34.87 0.55
N ALA A 98 -12.90 36.07 1.13
CA ALA A 98 -12.38 36.31 2.48
C ALA A 98 -13.20 35.60 3.57
N ILE A 99 -14.52 35.49 3.38
CA ILE A 99 -15.42 34.78 4.27
C ILE A 99 -15.20 33.27 4.15
N ARG A 100 -15.08 32.76 2.91
CA ARG A 100 -14.76 31.34 2.66
C ARG A 100 -13.41 30.96 3.25
N ASP A 101 -12.37 31.74 2.98
CA ASP A 101 -11.01 31.49 3.51
C ASP A 101 -11.02 31.42 5.04
N GLU A 102 -11.81 32.28 5.71
CA GLU A 102 -11.97 32.23 7.15
C GLU A 102 -12.68 30.94 7.60
N ILE A 103 -13.76 30.51 6.93
CA ILE A 103 -14.45 29.25 7.23
C ILE A 103 -13.49 28.06 7.07
N TYR A 104 -12.74 28.00 5.97
CA TYR A 104 -11.74 26.96 5.73
C TYR A 104 -10.60 26.99 6.76
N SER A 105 -10.17 28.18 7.21
CA SER A 105 -9.14 28.30 8.26
C SER A 105 -9.59 27.74 9.62
N ARG A 106 -10.91 27.63 9.82
CA ARG A 106 -11.55 27.06 11.01
C ARG A 106 -12.06 25.63 10.75
N ASN A 107 -11.76 25.03 9.60
CA ASN A 107 -12.13 23.65 9.30
C ASN A 107 -11.29 22.67 10.13
N ASP A 108 -11.95 21.82 10.92
CA ASP A 108 -11.30 20.77 11.71
C ASP A 108 -11.42 19.37 11.10
N SER A 109 -12.12 19.23 9.97
CA SER A 109 -12.22 17.96 9.25
C SER A 109 -10.93 17.66 8.47
N ASP A 110 -10.49 16.40 8.49
CA ASP A 110 -9.37 15.90 7.69
C ASP A 110 -9.75 14.54 7.09
N VAL A 111 -10.55 14.62 6.02
CA VAL A 111 -11.13 13.46 5.35
C VAL A 111 -10.07 12.45 4.94
N VAL A 112 -8.92 12.90 4.41
CA VAL A 112 -7.83 11.98 4.02
C VAL A 112 -7.28 11.24 5.24
N LYS A 113 -6.98 11.94 6.34
CA LYS A 113 -6.48 11.27 7.54
C LYS A 113 -7.51 10.34 8.16
N ASP A 114 -8.78 10.69 8.12
CA ASP A 114 -9.85 9.87 8.67
C ASP A 114 -10.06 8.60 7.84
N LEU A 115 -10.14 8.71 6.51
CA LEU A 115 -10.17 7.55 5.61
C LEU A 115 -8.98 6.61 5.84
N ILE A 116 -7.76 7.16 5.94
CA ILE A 116 -6.55 6.38 6.23
C ILE A 116 -6.63 5.69 7.60
N ARG A 117 -7.19 6.36 8.60
CA ARG A 117 -7.35 5.83 9.96
C ARG A 117 -8.36 4.69 10.02
N HIS A 118 -9.40 4.74 9.18
CA HIS A 118 -10.45 3.71 9.11
C HIS A 118 -10.13 2.58 8.14
N THR A 119 -9.01 2.65 7.42
CA THR A 119 -8.55 1.60 6.51
C THR A 119 -7.61 0.65 7.24
N ASP A 120 -7.85 -0.65 7.09
CA ASP A 120 -7.02 -1.67 7.70
C ASP A 120 -5.63 -1.77 7.03
N ASP A 121 -4.73 -2.51 7.68
CA ASP A 121 -3.41 -2.82 7.14
C ASP A 121 -3.55 -3.64 5.83
N ILE A 122 -3.00 -3.13 4.74
CA ILE A 122 -3.22 -3.65 3.39
C ILE A 122 -2.30 -4.86 3.13
N PRO A 123 -2.81 -5.99 2.62
CA PRO A 123 -2.01 -7.11 2.12
C PRO A 123 -1.05 -6.70 1.00
N ILE A 124 0.21 -7.08 1.13
CA ILE A 124 1.25 -6.80 0.14
C ILE A 124 2.07 -8.03 -0.18
N ARG A 125 2.69 -7.97 -1.35
CA ARG A 125 3.68 -8.94 -1.79
C ARG A 125 4.90 -8.23 -2.37
N VAL A 126 6.08 -8.81 -2.13
CA VAL A 126 7.35 -8.33 -2.65
C VAL A 126 7.96 -9.45 -3.48
N GLU A 127 8.03 -9.21 -4.78
CA GLU A 127 8.38 -10.20 -5.79
C GLU A 127 9.84 -10.04 -6.21
N MET A 128 10.61 -11.13 -6.16
CA MET A 128 11.99 -11.18 -6.63
C MET A 128 12.03 -11.34 -8.15
N LEU A 129 12.61 -10.36 -8.83
CA LEU A 129 12.86 -10.36 -10.26
C LEU A 129 14.32 -10.78 -10.53
N SER A 130 14.53 -11.51 -11.61
CA SER A 130 15.86 -11.93 -12.09
C SER A 130 15.96 -11.75 -13.60
N ASP A 131 17.18 -11.60 -14.10
CA ASP A 131 17.49 -11.56 -15.54
C ASP A 131 17.36 -12.95 -16.20
N TYR A 132 17.10 -14.00 -15.42
CA TYR A 132 16.84 -15.35 -15.89
C TYR A 132 15.34 -15.65 -15.94
N ASP A 133 14.98 -16.61 -16.81
CA ASP A 133 13.59 -17.03 -16.98
C ASP A 133 13.02 -17.58 -15.67
N CYS A 134 11.93 -16.98 -15.22
CA CYS A 134 11.18 -17.39 -14.03
C CYS A 134 10.22 -18.55 -14.32
N ILE A 135 10.25 -19.16 -15.52
CA ILE A 135 9.61 -20.46 -15.77
C ILE A 135 10.33 -21.56 -14.98
N ASN A 136 10.17 -21.52 -13.67
CA ASN A 136 10.64 -22.51 -12.73
C ASN A 136 9.43 -23.06 -11.97
N SER A 137 9.10 -24.32 -12.27
CA SER A 137 8.30 -25.14 -11.38
C SER A 137 9.09 -26.39 -11.08
N ASN A 138 8.88 -26.99 -9.92
CA ASN A 138 9.52 -28.27 -9.64
C ASN A 138 9.15 -29.31 -10.71
N TRP A 139 7.96 -29.25 -11.31
CA TRP A 139 7.60 -30.12 -12.43
C TRP A 139 8.58 -30.00 -13.61
N PHE A 140 8.95 -28.78 -14.03
CA PHE A 140 9.89 -28.57 -15.14
C PHE A 140 11.34 -28.84 -14.72
N GLU A 141 11.76 -28.28 -13.57
CA GLU A 141 13.14 -28.35 -13.08
C GLU A 141 13.54 -29.75 -12.62
N SER A 142 12.59 -30.56 -12.10
CA SER A 142 12.90 -31.94 -11.71
C SER A 142 13.19 -32.87 -12.88
N GLN A 143 12.57 -32.61 -14.04
CA GLN A 143 12.77 -33.39 -15.25
C GLN A 143 14.02 -32.93 -16.00
N GLY A 144 14.17 -31.60 -16.13
CA GLY A 144 15.33 -30.96 -16.73
C GLY A 144 16.58 -31.25 -15.91
N GLY A 145 16.52 -30.96 -14.61
CA GLY A 145 17.57 -31.01 -13.59
C GLY A 145 17.98 -29.60 -13.18
N TYR A 146 18.10 -29.37 -11.87
CA TYR A 146 18.36 -28.04 -11.30
C TYR A 146 19.78 -27.53 -11.60
N SER A 147 19.91 -26.28 -12.06
CA SER A 147 21.18 -25.56 -12.16
C SER A 147 21.24 -24.43 -11.14
N TYR A 148 22.39 -24.23 -10.49
CA TYR A 148 22.64 -23.04 -9.65
C TYR A 148 23.27 -21.90 -10.44
N GLU A 149 24.12 -22.20 -11.41
CA GLU A 149 24.77 -21.17 -12.23
C GLU A 149 23.81 -20.74 -13.33
N GLU A 150 23.78 -19.44 -13.59
CA GLU A 150 23.03 -18.82 -14.69
C GLU A 150 21.54 -19.21 -14.74
N SER A 151 20.87 -19.18 -13.58
CA SER A 151 19.47 -19.58 -13.46
C SER A 151 18.70 -18.77 -12.42
N TYR A 152 17.39 -18.68 -12.62
CA TYR A 152 16.47 -18.11 -11.63
C TYR A 152 16.52 -18.87 -10.29
N PHE A 153 16.64 -20.20 -10.36
CA PHE A 153 16.80 -21.04 -9.17
C PHE A 153 18.05 -20.66 -8.36
N GLY A 154 19.15 -20.36 -9.03
CA GLY A 154 20.39 -19.88 -8.41
C GLY A 154 20.21 -18.56 -7.68
N ASP A 155 19.53 -17.61 -8.34
CA ASP A 155 19.22 -16.30 -7.76
C ASP A 155 18.30 -16.42 -6.55
N MET A 156 17.32 -17.32 -6.58
CA MET A 156 16.47 -17.63 -5.42
C MET A 156 17.28 -18.22 -4.25
N VAL A 157 18.18 -19.17 -4.52
CA VAL A 157 19.10 -19.74 -3.51
C VAL A 157 19.99 -18.65 -2.89
N ASP A 158 20.43 -17.68 -3.71
CA ASP A 158 21.21 -16.54 -3.25
C ASP A 158 20.37 -15.54 -2.44
N CYS A 159 19.15 -15.25 -2.87
CA CYS A 159 18.19 -14.36 -2.20
C CYS A 159 17.84 -14.88 -0.80
N LEU A 160 17.53 -16.17 -0.67
CA LEU A 160 17.23 -16.83 0.61
C LEU A 160 18.48 -17.07 1.47
N ASN A 161 19.65 -16.67 0.98
CA ASN A 161 20.94 -16.87 1.62
C ASN A 161 21.23 -18.34 1.97
N LEU A 162 20.76 -19.27 1.14
CA LEU A 162 21.01 -20.70 1.30
C LEU A 162 22.43 -21.05 0.84
N ASN A 163 23.02 -22.10 1.42
CA ASN A 163 24.30 -22.62 0.93
C ASN A 163 24.06 -23.55 -0.28
N PRO A 164 24.56 -23.21 -1.48
CA PRO A 164 24.31 -24.01 -2.69
C PRO A 164 24.75 -25.47 -2.54
N ALA A 165 25.87 -25.74 -1.85
CA ALA A 165 26.33 -27.11 -1.64
C ALA A 165 25.36 -27.95 -0.77
N GLN A 166 24.67 -27.32 0.18
CA GLN A 166 23.65 -27.98 1.00
C GLN A 166 22.36 -28.20 0.20
N VAL A 167 21.95 -27.21 -0.60
CA VAL A 167 20.83 -27.35 -1.55
C VAL A 167 21.08 -28.50 -2.53
N LYS A 168 22.28 -28.61 -3.08
CA LYS A 168 22.65 -29.74 -3.95
C LYS A 168 22.50 -31.08 -3.23
N LYS A 169 22.98 -31.18 -1.99
CA LYS A 169 22.87 -32.41 -1.19
C LYS A 169 21.40 -32.77 -0.96
N LEU A 170 20.57 -31.79 -0.64
CA LEU A 170 19.13 -31.94 -0.42
C LEU A 170 18.40 -32.43 -1.67
N LEU A 171 18.65 -31.81 -2.82
CA LEU A 171 18.03 -32.22 -4.09
C LEU A 171 18.47 -33.64 -4.50
N THR A 172 19.77 -33.93 -4.42
CA THR A 172 20.30 -35.25 -4.81
C THR A 172 19.89 -36.36 -3.86
N SER A 173 19.70 -36.10 -2.56
CA SER A 173 19.16 -37.09 -1.63
C SER A 173 17.70 -37.45 -1.91
N HIS A 174 16.95 -36.55 -2.55
CA HIS A 174 15.58 -36.79 -3.02
C HIS A 174 15.52 -37.30 -4.47
N GLY A 175 16.67 -37.61 -5.09
CA GLY A 175 16.74 -38.24 -6.41
C GLY A 175 16.70 -37.26 -7.59
N TYR A 176 16.75 -35.95 -7.36
CA TYR A 176 16.75 -34.96 -8.44
C TYR A 176 18.11 -34.86 -9.13
N LYS A 177 18.07 -34.65 -10.44
CA LYS A 177 19.25 -34.31 -11.23
C LYS A 177 19.66 -32.86 -10.95
N VAL A 178 20.96 -32.62 -10.97
CA VAL A 178 21.55 -31.29 -10.79
C VAL A 178 22.70 -31.12 -11.79
N TYR A 179 22.90 -29.91 -12.31
CA TYR A 179 23.97 -29.60 -13.26
C TYR A 179 24.85 -28.44 -12.81
N GLY A 180 26.03 -28.36 -13.40
CA GLY A 180 26.98 -27.29 -13.09
C GLY A 180 27.51 -27.34 -11.66
N ARG A 181 28.06 -26.22 -11.21
CA ARG A 181 28.74 -26.12 -9.92
C ARG A 181 27.79 -25.55 -8.85
N PHE A 182 27.78 -26.20 -7.70
CA PHE A 182 27.14 -25.69 -6.48
C PHE A 182 28.24 -25.40 -5.46
N PRO A 183 28.75 -24.15 -5.39
CA PRO A 183 29.86 -23.82 -4.51
C PRO A 183 29.46 -23.91 -3.04
N ASN A 184 30.37 -24.38 -2.20
CA ASN A 184 30.15 -24.41 -0.75
C ASN A 184 30.42 -23.03 -0.15
N ARG A 185 29.36 -22.26 0.11
CA ARG A 185 29.44 -20.92 0.72
C ARG A 185 29.29 -21.02 2.24
N LYS A 186 30.35 -21.47 2.93
CA LYS A 186 30.34 -21.67 4.40
C LYS A 186 29.95 -20.44 5.22
N SER A 187 30.17 -19.23 4.70
CA SER A 187 29.79 -17.97 5.35
C SER A 187 28.28 -17.79 5.51
N ARG A 188 27.46 -18.56 4.77
CA ARG A 188 26.00 -18.55 4.84
C ARG A 188 25.42 -19.49 5.89
N ASN A 189 26.18 -20.50 6.32
CA ASN A 189 25.69 -21.50 7.26
C ASN A 189 25.24 -20.86 8.57
N GLY A 190 24.00 -21.11 8.98
CA GLY A 190 23.37 -20.53 10.16
C GLY A 190 22.81 -19.11 9.95
N LYS A 191 22.82 -18.60 8.71
CA LYS A 191 22.28 -17.29 8.33
C LYS A 191 21.23 -17.40 7.22
N GLU A 192 20.78 -18.61 6.93
CA GLU A 192 19.71 -18.87 5.97
C GLU A 192 18.43 -18.16 6.39
N GLN A 193 17.71 -17.58 5.43
CA GLN A 193 16.42 -16.92 5.71
C GLN A 193 15.34 -17.95 6.07
N VAL A 194 15.43 -19.17 5.53
CA VAL A 194 14.42 -20.22 5.68
C VAL A 194 15.08 -21.56 6.03
N SER A 195 14.32 -22.60 6.37
CA SER A 195 14.88 -23.96 6.50
C SER A 195 15.08 -24.61 5.13
N TYR A 196 16.02 -25.56 5.06
CA TYR A 196 16.24 -26.33 3.83
C TYR A 196 15.02 -27.22 3.55
N GLU A 197 14.41 -27.74 4.59
CA GLU A 197 13.20 -28.57 4.54
C GLU A 197 12.02 -27.78 3.96
N GLN A 198 11.69 -26.61 4.52
CA GLN A 198 10.62 -25.76 3.98
C GLN A 198 10.93 -25.33 2.54
N PHE A 199 12.18 -24.96 2.24
CA PHE A 199 12.58 -24.64 0.87
C PHE A 199 12.29 -25.78 -0.10
N TYR A 200 12.59 -27.01 0.29
CA TYR A 200 12.33 -28.18 -0.54
C TYR A 200 10.83 -28.48 -0.68
N GLU A 201 10.07 -28.45 0.41
CA GLU A 201 8.61 -28.61 0.40
C GLU A 201 7.96 -27.59 -0.53
N GLU A 202 8.45 -26.36 -0.49
CA GLU A 202 7.92 -25.29 -1.30
C GLU A 202 8.21 -25.44 -2.79
N LEU A 203 9.40 -25.94 -3.14
CA LEU A 203 9.69 -26.34 -4.52
C LEU A 203 8.70 -27.40 -4.98
N ILE A 204 8.54 -28.50 -4.25
CA ILE A 204 7.72 -29.63 -4.71
C ILE A 204 6.23 -29.30 -4.81
N ASN A 205 5.75 -28.38 -3.97
CA ASN A 205 4.37 -27.90 -3.98
C ASN A 205 4.10 -26.82 -5.04
N SER A 206 5.13 -26.33 -5.73
CA SER A 206 4.99 -25.37 -6.83
C SER A 206 4.26 -26.01 -8.02
N CYS A 207 2.95 -25.77 -8.10
CA CYS A 207 2.07 -26.40 -9.10
C CYS A 207 1.90 -25.58 -10.39
N CYS A 208 2.24 -24.29 -10.35
CA CYS A 208 2.21 -23.40 -11.51
C CYS A 208 3.61 -23.23 -12.13
N GLY A 209 3.70 -22.83 -13.40
CA GLY A 209 4.94 -22.36 -14.03
C GLY A 209 5.04 -20.84 -13.95
N ALA A 210 6.22 -20.29 -14.28
CA ALA A 210 6.48 -18.84 -14.23
C ALA A 210 6.24 -18.23 -12.83
N ASN A 211 6.91 -18.77 -11.81
CA ASN A 211 6.74 -18.30 -10.43
C ASN A 211 7.87 -17.37 -10.01
N LEU A 212 7.53 -16.42 -9.16
CA LEU A 212 8.51 -15.59 -8.50
C LEU A 212 8.60 -15.95 -7.02
N LEU A 213 9.82 -15.94 -6.46
CA LEU A 213 10.01 -15.88 -5.03
C LEU A 213 9.31 -14.62 -4.52
N THR A 214 8.32 -14.82 -3.66
CA THR A 214 7.39 -13.81 -3.22
C THR A 214 7.35 -13.79 -1.70
N TYR A 215 7.66 -12.64 -1.12
CA TYR A 215 7.53 -12.38 0.31
C TYR A 215 6.17 -11.75 0.58
N ILE A 216 5.46 -12.21 1.62
CA ILE A 216 4.14 -11.69 1.97
C ILE A 216 4.16 -10.93 3.31
N GLY A 217 3.28 -9.95 3.43
CA GLY A 217 3.19 -9.11 4.60
C GLY A 217 1.97 -8.21 4.53
N LYS A 218 1.77 -7.38 5.56
CA LYS A 218 0.82 -6.27 5.49
C LYS A 218 1.50 -4.93 5.61
N VAL A 219 0.90 -3.88 5.12
CA VAL A 219 1.45 -2.53 5.21
C VAL A 219 0.40 -1.55 5.71
N SER A 220 0.80 -0.69 6.64
CA SER A 220 -0.09 0.38 7.10
C SER A 220 -0.20 1.45 6.02
N LEU A 221 -1.44 1.76 5.62
CA LEU A 221 -1.71 2.83 4.67
C LEU A 221 -1.18 4.17 5.17
N LYS A 222 -1.26 4.43 6.48
CA LYS A 222 -0.66 5.62 7.09
C LYS A 222 0.84 5.72 6.82
N LYS A 223 1.59 4.62 6.94
CA LYS A 223 3.04 4.61 6.65
C LYS A 223 3.33 4.84 5.18
N LEU A 224 2.48 4.34 4.27
CA LEU A 224 2.61 4.62 2.84
C LEU A 224 2.39 6.11 2.55
N TYR A 225 1.35 6.68 3.14
CA TYR A 225 1.00 8.09 2.99
C TYR A 225 2.08 9.02 3.57
N ASP A 226 2.57 8.73 4.79
CA ASP A 226 3.65 9.48 5.44
C ASP A 226 4.98 9.41 4.64
N ALA A 227 5.15 8.36 3.82
CA ALA A 227 6.27 8.19 2.91
C ALA A 227 6.04 8.77 1.50
N ASP A 228 4.93 9.49 1.29
CA ASP A 228 4.47 9.99 -0.02
C ASP A 228 4.46 8.90 -1.11
N PHE A 229 4.14 7.67 -0.71
CA PHE A 229 4.15 6.47 -1.56
C PHE A 229 5.48 6.20 -2.27
N SER A 230 6.58 6.81 -1.80
CA SER A 230 7.93 6.66 -2.33
C SER A 230 8.73 5.73 -1.44
N LEU A 231 8.91 4.49 -1.89
CA LEU A 231 9.52 3.42 -1.11
C LEU A 231 10.90 3.08 -1.67
N LYS A 232 11.93 3.05 -0.82
CA LYS A 232 13.29 2.60 -1.20
C LYS A 232 13.56 1.19 -0.75
N GLU A 233 13.18 0.85 0.48
CA GLU A 233 13.40 -0.47 1.06
C GLU A 233 12.17 -0.91 1.86
N VAL A 234 12.00 -2.22 1.95
CA VAL A 234 11.01 -2.87 2.81
C VAL A 234 11.70 -3.89 3.70
N ILE A 235 11.29 -3.96 4.96
CA ILE A 235 11.79 -4.90 5.94
C ILE A 235 10.64 -5.84 6.30
N ILE A 236 10.76 -7.09 5.87
CA ILE A 236 9.83 -8.16 6.20
C ILE A 236 10.28 -8.75 7.54
N PRO A 237 9.43 -8.73 8.58
CA PRO A 237 9.82 -9.19 9.91
C PRO A 237 10.01 -10.70 9.96
N LYS A 238 10.87 -11.16 10.86
CA LYS A 238 10.97 -12.56 11.25
C LYS A 238 9.57 -13.13 11.58
N GLY A 239 9.31 -14.36 11.14
CA GLY A 239 8.05 -15.07 11.36
C GLY A 239 7.00 -14.84 10.27
N ASN A 240 7.18 -13.86 9.37
CA ASN A 240 6.42 -13.82 8.12
C ASN A 240 6.91 -14.93 7.18
N CYS A 241 6.17 -15.15 6.09
CA CYS A 241 6.46 -16.20 5.13
C CYS A 241 6.88 -15.66 3.77
N CYS A 242 7.57 -16.51 3.01
CA CYS A 242 7.73 -16.38 1.58
C CYS A 242 7.49 -17.72 0.88
N GLY A 243 7.43 -17.69 -0.44
CA GLY A 243 7.16 -18.86 -1.27
C GLY A 243 7.22 -18.52 -2.75
N LEU A 244 6.64 -19.37 -3.58
CA LEU A 244 6.58 -19.21 -5.02
C LEU A 244 5.16 -18.83 -5.43
N PHE A 245 5.01 -17.76 -6.20
CA PHE A 245 3.72 -17.34 -6.71
C PHE A 245 3.85 -16.78 -8.13
N SER A 246 2.88 -17.14 -8.98
CA SER A 246 2.72 -16.62 -10.33
C SER A 246 1.53 -15.68 -10.38
N SER A 247 1.81 -14.39 -10.38
CA SER A 247 0.83 -13.32 -10.63
C SER A 247 0.22 -13.40 -12.03
N THR A 248 0.94 -13.99 -13.00
CA THR A 248 0.51 -14.04 -14.40
C THR A 248 -0.48 -15.17 -14.66
N TYR A 249 -0.26 -16.35 -14.06
CA TYR A 249 -1.07 -17.54 -14.31
C TYR A 249 -2.01 -17.90 -13.16
N GLY A 250 -1.83 -17.30 -11.98
CA GLY A 250 -2.67 -17.56 -10.81
C GLY A 250 -2.41 -18.94 -10.22
N GLY A 251 -1.31 -19.07 -9.48
CA GLY A 251 -0.94 -20.29 -8.77
C GLY A 251 0.49 -20.23 -8.26
N GLY A 252 0.94 -21.27 -7.58
CA GLY A 252 2.25 -21.25 -6.94
C GLY A 252 2.47 -22.45 -6.02
N SER A 253 3.21 -22.23 -4.95
CA SER A 253 3.42 -23.15 -3.83
C SER A 253 2.58 -22.74 -2.61
N LEU A 254 2.84 -23.25 -1.41
CA LEU A 254 1.96 -23.02 -0.25
C LEU A 254 2.14 -21.66 0.46
N LEU A 255 3.22 -20.94 0.14
CA LEU A 255 3.72 -19.73 0.81
C LEU A 255 4.04 -19.95 2.29
N GLU A 256 4.66 -21.09 2.62
CA GLU A 256 4.90 -21.54 4.02
C GLU A 256 6.38 -21.50 4.45
N MET A 257 7.28 -20.90 3.67
CA MET A 257 8.66 -20.71 4.12
C MET A 257 8.74 -19.59 5.16
N GLU A 258 8.71 -19.97 6.44
CA GLU A 258 8.84 -19.03 7.55
C GLU A 258 10.24 -18.40 7.62
N LEU A 259 10.28 -17.07 7.71
CA LEU A 259 11.51 -16.29 7.80
C LEU A 259 12.10 -16.38 9.21
N LYS A 260 13.35 -16.85 9.30
CA LYS A 260 14.11 -17.02 10.56
C LYS A 260 14.71 -15.72 11.10
N GLN A 261 14.72 -14.66 10.30
CA GLN A 261 15.27 -13.35 10.61
C GLN A 261 14.55 -12.28 9.80
N ASP A 262 14.70 -11.02 10.21
CA ASP A 262 14.20 -9.88 9.43
C ASP A 262 14.93 -9.83 8.08
N VAL A 263 14.16 -9.65 7.01
CA VAL A 263 14.68 -9.60 5.63
C VAL A 263 14.53 -8.19 5.10
N LYS A 264 15.66 -7.57 4.76
CA LYS A 264 15.71 -6.23 4.15
C LYS A 264 15.79 -6.37 2.62
N LEU A 265 14.80 -5.83 1.93
CA LEU A 265 14.67 -5.90 0.47
C LEU A 265 14.72 -4.49 -0.10
N LYS A 266 15.66 -4.24 -1.02
CA LYS A 266 15.76 -2.96 -1.73
C LYS A 266 14.85 -2.96 -2.94
N LEU A 267 13.97 -1.97 -3.02
CA LEU A 267 12.97 -1.83 -4.08
C LEU A 267 13.55 -1.11 -5.32
N GLU A 268 14.76 -1.50 -5.70
CA GLU A 268 15.43 -1.04 -6.92
C GLU A 268 15.30 -2.11 -7.99
N VAL A 269 14.60 -1.80 -9.08
CA VAL A 269 14.53 -2.67 -10.26
C VAL A 269 15.46 -2.12 -11.34
N LYS A 270 16.43 -2.93 -11.77
CA LYS A 270 17.36 -2.62 -12.88
C LYS A 270 17.16 -3.67 -13.97
N GLY A 271 16.51 -3.30 -15.07
CA GLY A 271 16.12 -4.26 -16.10
C GLY A 271 15.09 -5.25 -15.55
N CYS A 272 15.40 -6.54 -15.56
CA CYS A 272 14.56 -7.59 -15.00
C CYS A 272 15.04 -8.06 -13.62
N ASN A 273 15.95 -7.33 -12.97
CA ASN A 273 16.56 -7.75 -11.71
C ASN A 273 16.19 -6.80 -10.56
N GLY A 274 15.82 -7.35 -9.41
CA GLY A 274 15.56 -6.59 -8.19
C GLY A 274 14.31 -7.05 -7.45
N PHE A 275 13.75 -6.17 -6.61
CA PHE A 275 12.50 -6.45 -5.90
C PHE A 275 11.43 -5.46 -6.30
N ARG A 276 10.23 -5.99 -6.55
CA ARG A 276 9.04 -5.19 -6.86
C ARG A 276 8.03 -5.30 -5.73
N PHE A 277 7.66 -4.15 -5.17
CA PHE A 277 6.57 -4.03 -4.20
C PHE A 277 5.23 -4.00 -4.92
N ARG A 278 4.25 -4.77 -4.44
CA ARG A 278 2.89 -4.85 -4.99
C ARG A 278 1.88 -4.94 -3.86
N LEU A 279 0.73 -4.29 -4.05
CA LEU A 279 -0.46 -4.61 -3.26
C LEU A 279 -1.03 -5.95 -3.75
N ASP A 280 -1.51 -6.79 -2.84
CA ASP A 280 -2.28 -7.98 -3.22
C ASP A 280 -3.74 -7.57 -3.49
N ASP A 281 -4.00 -7.11 -4.72
CA ASP A 281 -5.29 -6.56 -5.12
C ASP A 281 -6.13 -7.60 -5.88
N GLU A 282 -7.18 -8.14 -5.25
CA GLU A 282 -8.12 -9.11 -5.85
C GLU A 282 -8.82 -8.60 -7.12
N ARG A 283 -8.89 -7.29 -7.33
CA ARG A 283 -9.68 -6.66 -8.39
C ARG A 283 -8.86 -6.34 -9.63
N SER A 284 -7.59 -6.73 -9.68
CA SER A 284 -6.76 -6.51 -10.85
C SER A 284 -7.17 -7.43 -12.02
N LYS A 285 -7.46 -6.83 -13.18
CA LYS A 285 -7.83 -7.56 -14.41
C LYS A 285 -6.68 -8.37 -15.02
N TYR A 286 -5.44 -7.95 -14.75
CA TYR A 286 -4.23 -8.45 -15.43
C TYR A 286 -3.25 -9.10 -14.47
N ASP A 287 -3.59 -9.19 -13.20
CA ASP A 287 -2.69 -9.67 -12.16
C ASP A 287 -3.49 -10.49 -11.13
N CYS A 288 -3.10 -11.74 -10.93
CA CYS A 288 -3.71 -12.59 -9.93
C CYS A 288 -3.28 -12.16 -8.52
N SER A 289 -4.23 -12.11 -7.59
CA SER A 289 -4.01 -11.91 -6.16
C SER A 289 -3.82 -13.27 -5.47
N ILE A 290 -2.97 -13.30 -4.43
CA ILE A 290 -2.83 -14.48 -3.57
C ILE A 290 -4.15 -14.74 -2.84
N GLN A 291 -4.80 -13.70 -2.29
CA GLN A 291 -6.10 -13.82 -1.62
C GLN A 291 -7.14 -14.50 -2.53
N HIS A 292 -7.27 -14.00 -3.76
CA HIS A 292 -8.24 -14.55 -4.70
C HIS A 292 -7.90 -15.97 -5.16
N VAL A 293 -6.63 -16.24 -5.49
CA VAL A 293 -6.21 -17.55 -6.02
C VAL A 293 -6.27 -18.62 -4.94
N TYR A 294 -5.91 -18.28 -3.69
CA TYR A 294 -5.77 -19.24 -2.60
C TYR A 294 -7.04 -19.29 -1.72
N GLY A 295 -7.95 -18.33 -1.89
CA GLY A 295 -9.17 -18.20 -1.09
C GLY A 295 -8.88 -17.88 0.37
N VAL A 296 -7.89 -17.00 0.62
CA VAL A 296 -7.39 -16.65 1.96
C VAL A 296 -7.70 -15.20 2.32
N ASP A 297 -7.79 -14.92 3.62
CA ASP A 297 -8.00 -13.57 4.17
C ASP A 297 -6.67 -12.88 4.58
N ASP A 298 -6.77 -11.64 5.07
CA ASP A 298 -5.64 -10.82 5.51
C ASP A 298 -4.78 -11.45 6.62
N SER A 299 -5.29 -12.45 7.36
CA SER A 299 -4.51 -13.15 8.39
C SER A 299 -3.38 -13.98 7.78
N PHE A 300 -3.53 -14.42 6.52
CA PHE A 300 -2.52 -15.17 5.78
C PHE A 300 -1.21 -14.37 5.59
N PHE A 301 -1.33 -13.04 5.50
CA PHE A 301 -0.19 -12.14 5.28
C PHE A 301 0.60 -11.82 6.56
N ASN A 302 0.28 -12.48 7.68
CA ASN A 302 1.01 -12.41 8.94
C ASN A 302 1.18 -10.98 9.47
N ASN A 303 2.43 -10.54 9.74
CA ASN A 303 2.72 -9.30 10.43
C ASN A 303 2.98 -8.14 9.47
N THR A 304 2.79 -6.93 10.00
CA THR A 304 3.03 -5.67 9.29
C THR A 304 4.52 -5.47 9.00
N VAL A 305 4.82 -5.09 7.76
CA VAL A 305 6.17 -4.79 7.27
C VAL A 305 6.56 -3.36 7.64
N SER A 306 7.88 -3.11 7.66
CA SER A 306 8.40 -1.75 7.81
C SER A 306 8.88 -1.20 6.47
N ILE A 307 8.61 0.08 6.24
CA ILE A 307 9.02 0.81 5.04
C ILE A 307 10.17 1.75 5.37
N VAL A 308 11.10 1.91 4.44
CA VAL A 308 12.12 2.95 4.45
C VAL A 308 11.99 3.77 3.16
N SER A 309 11.81 5.07 3.30
CA SER A 309 11.63 6.04 2.20
C SER A 309 12.88 6.80 1.79
#